data_AF-A0A7W6RF62-F1
#
_entry.id   AF-A0A7W6RF62-F1
#
_cell.length_a   1.000
_cell.length_b   1.000
_cell.length_c   1.000
_cell.angle_alpha   90.00
_cell.angle_beta   90.00
_cell.angle_gamma   90.00
#
_symmetry.space_group_name_H-M   'P 1'
#
loop_
_entity.id
_entity.type
_entity.pdbx_description
1 polymer ?
#
loop_
_entity_poly.entity_id
_entity_poly.type
_entity_poly.pdbx_seq_one_letter_code
_entity_poly.pdbx_strand_id
1 'polypeptide(L)'
;MSLAQAFAALFSAIEILASMDADLSHRLCVVHRRCLQPLDTTAVEPEATRARIETLRETLARHDPEGAAGAIATRGSQLEGLDSPAMEDLAREIVALYMDLLLGGRRNGSGA
;
A
#
# COMPACT_ATOMS: atom_id res chain seq x y z
N MET A 1 -13.57 -1.52 10.65
CA MET A 1 -13.81 -1.75 9.20
C MET A 1 -13.86 -3.27 8.98
N SER A 2 -14.44 -3.79 7.90
CA SER A 2 -14.49 -5.24 7.64
C SER A 2 -13.39 -5.71 6.68
N LEU A 3 -13.09 -7.02 6.68
CA LEU A 3 -12.12 -7.62 5.74
C LEU A 3 -12.44 -7.29 4.27
N ALA A 4 -13.73 -7.22 3.90
CA ALA A 4 -14.15 -6.83 2.56
C ALA A 4 -13.81 -5.37 2.21
N GLN A 5 -13.84 -4.48 3.19
CA GLN A 5 -13.43 -3.08 3.00
C GLN A 5 -11.90 -2.95 2.95
N ALA A 6 -11.16 -3.77 3.70
CA ALA A 6 -9.71 -3.87 3.60
C ALA A 6 -9.26 -4.37 2.21
N PHE A 7 -9.96 -5.39 1.71
CA PHE A 7 -9.78 -5.93 0.38
C PHE A 7 -10.07 -4.89 -0.72
N ALA A 8 -11.19 -4.16 -0.62
CA ALA A 8 -11.54 -3.11 -1.57
C ALA A 8 -10.48 -2.00 -1.64
N ALA A 9 -9.94 -1.57 -0.49
CA ALA A 9 -8.87 -0.57 -0.45
C ALA A 9 -7.61 -1.04 -1.20
N LEU A 10 -7.16 -2.28 -0.98
CA LEU A 10 -5.97 -2.84 -1.63
C LEU A 10 -6.20 -3.20 -3.11
N PHE A 11 -7.41 -3.60 -3.50
CA PHE A 11 -7.77 -3.76 -4.90
C PHE A 11 -7.64 -2.42 -5.64
N SER A 12 -8.25 -1.36 -5.12
CA SER A 12 -8.12 -0.02 -5.70
C SER A 12 -6.67 0.49 -5.69
N ALA A 13 -5.83 0.09 -4.73
CA ALA A 13 -4.41 0.42 -4.77
C ALA A 13 -3.71 -0.15 -6.01
N ILE A 14 -4.01 -1.41 -6.37
CA ILE A 14 -3.44 -2.06 -7.54
C ILE A 14 -4.00 -1.49 -8.84
N GLU A 15 -5.29 -1.17 -8.87
CA GLU A 15 -5.87 -0.45 -10.01
C GLU A 15 -5.16 0.90 -10.26
N ILE A 16 -4.81 1.64 -9.19
CA ILE A 16 -4.06 2.90 -9.30
C ILE A 16 -2.61 2.66 -9.78
N LEU A 17 -1.94 1.61 -9.31
CA LEU A 17 -0.61 1.22 -9.82
C LEU A 17 -0.65 0.84 -11.30
N ALA A 18 -1.72 0.17 -11.76
CA ALA A 18 -1.83 -0.37 -13.11
C ALA A 18 -2.36 0.62 -14.17
N SER A 19 -3.30 1.51 -13.80
CA SER A 19 -4.13 2.24 -14.77
C SER A 19 -3.68 3.66 -15.14
N MET A 20 -2.82 4.29 -14.33
CA MET A 20 -2.40 5.67 -14.58
C MET A 20 -1.23 5.73 -15.57
N ASP A 21 -1.28 6.61 -16.57
CA ASP A 21 -0.12 6.99 -17.40
C ASP A 21 0.77 8.03 -16.68
N ALA A 22 1.02 7.78 -15.38
CA ALA A 22 1.72 8.68 -14.47
C ALA A 22 3.02 8.04 -13.98
N ASP A 23 3.95 8.88 -13.49
CA ASP A 23 5.17 8.43 -12.83
C ASP A 23 4.85 7.46 -11.66
N LEU A 24 5.71 6.46 -11.44
CA LEU A 24 5.53 5.46 -10.38
C LEU A 24 5.44 6.09 -8.99
N SER A 25 6.21 7.16 -8.74
CA SER A 25 6.14 7.97 -7.52
C SER A 25 4.73 8.49 -7.28
N HIS A 26 4.09 9.02 -8.33
CA HIS A 26 2.72 9.53 -8.26
C HIS A 26 1.71 8.44 -7.94
N ARG A 27 1.84 7.26 -8.56
CA ARG A 27 0.96 6.12 -8.26
C ARG A 27 1.10 5.70 -6.80
N LEU A 28 2.32 5.58 -6.28
CA LEU A 28 2.59 5.22 -4.88
C LEU A 28 2.05 6.25 -3.88
N CYS A 29 2.22 7.55 -4.12
CA CYS A 29 1.60 8.60 -3.28
C CYS A 29 0.06 8.52 -3.28
N VAL A 30 -0.56 8.30 -4.45
CA VAL A 30 -2.02 8.17 -4.54
C VAL A 30 -2.51 6.90 -3.82
N VAL A 31 -1.80 5.78 -3.96
CA VAL A 31 -2.05 4.53 -3.22
C VAL A 31 -1.93 4.74 -1.71
N HIS A 32 -0.87 5.41 -1.27
CA HIS A 32 -0.66 5.72 0.14
C HIS A 32 -1.86 6.48 0.71
N ARG A 33 -2.18 7.64 0.12
CA ARG A 33 -3.22 8.56 0.61
C ARG A 33 -4.65 8.00 0.50
N ARG A 34 -4.98 7.27 -0.57
CA ARG A 34 -6.37 6.82 -0.85
C ARG A 34 -6.70 5.42 -0.36
N CYS A 35 -5.70 4.55 -0.26
CA CYS A 35 -5.92 3.13 0.00
C CYS A 35 -5.26 2.69 1.31
N LEU A 36 -3.96 2.92 1.47
CA LEU A 36 -3.22 2.41 2.63
C LEU A 36 -3.46 3.23 3.90
N GLN A 37 -3.48 4.57 3.82
CA GLN A 37 -3.70 5.44 4.98
C GLN A 37 -5.09 5.25 5.65
N PRO A 38 -6.24 5.28 4.93
CA PRO A 38 -7.56 5.18 5.55
C PRO A 38 -8.00 3.74 5.92
N LEU A 39 -7.20 2.74 5.56
CA LEU A 39 -7.44 1.34 5.91
C LEU A 39 -7.47 1.15 7.44
N ASP A 40 -8.32 0.27 7.94
CA ASP A 40 -8.32 -0.11 9.35
C ASP A 40 -7.49 -1.39 9.52
N THR A 41 -6.25 -1.22 10.01
CA THR A 41 -5.33 -2.36 10.20
C THR A 41 -5.77 -3.28 11.33
N THR A 42 -6.56 -2.82 12.30
CA THR A 42 -7.01 -3.63 13.44
C THR A 42 -7.94 -4.78 13.03
N ALA A 43 -8.57 -4.67 11.85
CA ALA A 43 -9.43 -5.70 11.26
C ALA A 43 -8.71 -6.62 10.26
N VAL A 44 -7.39 -6.44 10.06
CA VAL A 44 -6.59 -7.27 9.15
C VAL A 44 -5.92 -8.39 9.92
N GLU A 45 -6.28 -9.63 9.59
CA GLU A 45 -5.61 -10.85 10.06
C GLU A 45 -5.02 -11.61 8.85
N PRO A 46 -3.92 -12.37 9.03
CA PRO A 46 -3.14 -12.53 10.26
C PRO A 46 -2.29 -11.29 10.62
N GLU A 47 -1.84 -11.21 11.88
CA GLU A 47 -0.88 -10.20 12.40
C GLU A 47 0.30 -9.89 11.45
N ALA A 48 0.90 -10.91 10.82
CA ALA A 48 2.00 -10.71 9.87
C ALA A 48 1.61 -9.84 8.66
N THR A 49 0.34 -9.85 8.25
CA THR A 49 -0.22 -9.01 7.18
C THR A 49 -0.46 -7.59 7.68
N ARG A 50 -0.94 -7.42 8.92
CA ARG A 50 -1.12 -6.13 9.60
C ARG A 50 0.22 -5.39 9.73
N ALA A 51 1.25 -6.04 10.27
CA ALA A 51 2.59 -5.48 10.39
C ALA A 51 3.20 -5.04 9.04
N ARG A 52 2.93 -5.77 7.94
CA ARG A 52 3.38 -5.40 6.59
C ARG A 52 2.67 -4.15 6.07
N ILE A 53 1.37 -4.00 6.32
CA ILE A 53 0.63 -2.76 5.98
C ILE A 53 1.19 -1.57 6.75
N GLU A 54 1.48 -1.74 8.03
CA GLU A 54 2.01 -0.66 8.88
C GLU A 54 3.42 -0.26 8.47
N THR A 55 4.28 -1.23 8.14
CA THR A 55 5.62 -0.98 7.55
C THR A 55 5.55 -0.21 6.23
N LEU A 56 4.61 -0.56 5.34
CA LEU A 56 4.39 0.13 4.07
C LEU A 56 3.92 1.57 4.28
N ARG A 57 3.00 1.80 5.23
CA ARG A 57 2.56 3.16 5.61
C ARG A 57 3.69 4.01 6.15
N GLU A 58 4.45 3.51 7.12
CA GLU A 58 5.55 4.25 7.74
C GLU A 58 6.65 4.57 6.72
N THR A 59 6.87 3.68 5.74
CA THR A 59 7.81 3.93 4.66
C THR A 59 7.28 4.99 3.70
N LEU A 60 6.06 4.87 3.20
CA LEU A 60 5.48 5.87 2.29
C LEU A 60 5.28 7.23 2.98
N ALA A 61 4.90 7.29 4.26
CA ALA A 61 4.74 8.52 5.02
C ALA A 61 6.06 9.26 5.31
N ARG A 62 7.20 8.55 5.40
CA ARG A 62 8.52 9.19 5.51
C ARG A 62 8.92 9.96 4.24
N HIS A 63 8.44 9.52 3.07
CA HIS A 63 8.75 10.12 1.78
C HIS A 63 7.60 10.98 1.21
N ASP A 64 6.39 10.88 1.78
CA ASP A 64 5.22 11.73 1.49
C ASP A 64 4.57 12.26 2.79
N PRO A 65 5.29 13.10 3.57
CA PRO A 65 4.78 13.63 4.84
C PRO A 65 3.61 14.60 4.65
N GLU A 66 3.55 15.33 3.53
CA GLU A 66 2.39 16.18 3.20
C GLU A 66 1.15 15.36 2.86
N GLY A 67 1.31 14.16 2.29
CA GLY A 67 0.22 13.22 2.06
C GLY A 67 -0.48 12.79 3.34
N ALA A 68 0.25 12.64 4.44
CA ALA A 68 -0.31 12.29 5.75
C ALA A 68 -1.28 13.38 6.28
N ALA A 69 -1.08 14.64 5.91
CA ALA A 69 -1.89 15.78 6.38
C ALA A 69 -3.26 15.91 5.68
N GLY A 70 -3.56 15.08 4.68
CA GLY A 70 -4.91 14.97 4.10
C GLY A 70 -5.36 16.19 3.30
N ALA A 71 -4.68 16.50 2.20
CA ALA A 71 -5.11 17.56 1.28
C ALA A 71 -5.19 17.10 -0.18
N ILE A 72 -6.18 17.64 -0.90
CA ILE A 72 -6.27 17.65 -2.36
C ILE A 72 -5.20 18.63 -2.86
N ALA A 73 -3.93 18.24 -2.76
CA ALA A 73 -2.78 19.10 -2.99
C ALA A 73 -1.84 18.52 -4.05
N THR A 74 -1.85 19.20 -5.20
CA THR A 74 -0.78 19.34 -6.20
C THR A 74 -0.21 18.11 -6.93
N ARG A 75 0.04 18.31 -8.24
CA ARG A 75 0.65 17.33 -9.16
C ARG A 75 2.12 17.00 -8.86
N GLY A 76 2.73 17.65 -7.89
CA GLY A 76 4.09 17.35 -7.42
C GLY A 76 4.07 16.14 -6.50
N SER A 77 3.94 14.94 -7.05
CA SER A 77 4.41 13.76 -6.32
C SER A 77 5.91 13.69 -6.49
N GLN A 78 6.61 13.82 -5.38
CA GLN A 78 7.99 13.41 -5.24
C GLN A 78 8.08 12.64 -3.94
N LEU A 79 8.21 11.32 -4.03
CA LEU A 79 8.75 10.50 -2.94
C LEU A 79 10.24 10.84 -2.80
N GLU A 80 10.54 12.04 -2.29
CA GLU A 80 11.90 12.56 -2.24
C GLU A 80 12.81 11.61 -1.43
N GLY A 81 13.90 11.18 -2.06
CA GLY A 81 14.85 10.22 -1.48
C GLY A 81 14.52 8.73 -1.72
N LEU A 82 13.44 8.38 -2.41
CA LEU A 82 13.25 7.03 -2.98
C LEU A 82 13.76 6.99 -4.43
N ASP A 83 14.61 6.02 -4.75
CA ASP A 83 15.04 5.76 -6.12
C ASP A 83 14.05 4.86 -6.88
N SER A 84 14.19 4.76 -8.21
CA SER A 84 13.28 3.96 -9.04
C SER A 84 13.22 2.48 -8.62
N PRO A 85 14.34 1.79 -8.32
CA PRO A 85 14.30 0.43 -7.79
C PRO A 85 13.49 0.29 -6.49
N ALA A 86 13.70 1.18 -5.51
CA ALA A 86 12.96 1.11 -4.25
C ALA A 86 11.46 1.41 -4.42
N MET A 87 11.10 2.30 -5.36
CA MET A 87 9.69 2.51 -5.75
C MET A 87 9.08 1.27 -6.42
N GLU A 88 9.83 0.57 -7.29
CA GLU A 88 9.36 -0.70 -7.87
C GLU A 88 9.16 -1.78 -6.81
N ASP A 89 10.08 -1.89 -5.83
CA ASP A 89 9.96 -2.86 -4.76
C ASP A 89 8.76 -2.58 -3.83
N LEU A 90 8.50 -1.31 -3.50
CA LEU A 90 7.27 -0.92 -2.78
C LEU A 90 6.00 -1.30 -3.57
N ALA A 91 5.99 -1.09 -4.89
CA ALA A 91 4.86 -1.51 -5.73
C ALA A 91 4.68 -3.03 -5.75
N ARG A 92 5.79 -3.80 -5.80
CA ARG A 92 5.77 -5.28 -5.71
C ARG A 92 5.25 -5.75 -4.34
N GLU A 93 5.65 -5.11 -3.25
CA GLU A 93 5.15 -5.44 -1.90
C GLU A 93 3.65 -5.20 -1.75
N ILE A 94 3.12 -4.09 -2.30
CA ILE A 94 1.68 -3.80 -2.30
C ILE A 94 0.90 -4.88 -3.10
N VAL A 95 1.42 -5.31 -4.25
CA VAL A 95 0.83 -6.39 -5.03
C VAL A 95 0.90 -7.73 -4.28
N ALA A 96 2.03 -8.07 -3.68
CA ALA A 96 2.19 -9.30 -2.89
C ALA A 96 1.23 -9.35 -1.69
N LEU A 97 1.07 -8.23 -0.98
CA LEU A 97 0.15 -8.09 0.15
C LEU A 97 -1.31 -8.37 -0.24
N TYR A 98 -1.77 -7.84 -1.37
CA TYR A 98 -3.11 -8.12 -1.90
C TYR A 98 -3.27 -9.59 -2.28
N MET A 99 -2.27 -10.19 -2.92
CA MET A 99 -2.30 -11.62 -3.29
C MET A 99 -2.33 -12.53 -2.06
N ASP A 100 -1.58 -12.20 -1.00
CA ASP A 100 -1.61 -12.92 0.27
C ASP A 100 -3.00 -12.84 0.95
N LEU A 101 -3.67 -11.69 0.86
CA LEU A 101 -5.05 -11.49 1.36
C LEU A 101 -6.09 -12.21 0.49
N LEU A 102 -5.95 -12.19 -0.84
CA LEU A 102 -6.78 -12.95 -1.78
C LEU A 102 -6.73 -14.46 -1.50
N LEU A 103 -5.53 -14.99 -1.26
CA LEU A 103 -5.28 -16.42 -1.12
C LEU A 103 -5.50 -16.93 0.32
N GLY A 104 -5.71 -16.02 1.27
CA GLY A 104 -6.04 -16.31 2.66
C GLY A 104 -4.83 -16.69 3.52
N GLY A 105 -3.67 -16.05 3.31
CA GLY A 105 -2.48 -16.27 4.15
C GLY A 105 -1.95 -17.70 4.13
N ARG A 106 -2.17 -18.44 3.04
CA ARG A 106 -2.00 -19.90 2.93
C ARG A 106 -0.54 -20.43 2.97
N ARG A 107 0.38 -19.68 3.56
CA ARG A 107 1.78 -20.08 3.80
C ARG A 107 2.05 -20.75 5.15
N ASN A 108 1.08 -20.78 6.07
CA ASN A 108 1.14 -21.65 7.27
C ASN A 108 0.73 -23.09 6.93
N GLY A 109 1.51 -23.74 6.05
CA GLY A 109 1.17 -25.02 5.44
C GLY A 109 2.37 -25.88 5.03
N SER A 110 3.50 -25.81 5.75
CA SER A 110 4.59 -26.80 5.70
C SER A 110 5.59 -26.59 6.84
N GLY A 111 5.84 -27.63 7.63
CA GLY A 111 6.80 -27.61 8.74
C GLY A 111 6.26 -28.37 9.95
N ALA A 112 6.36 -29.70 9.89
CA ALA A 112 6.22 -30.58 11.05
C ALA A 112 7.54 -30.66 11.83
#